data_AF-A0A345UX61-F1
#
_entry.id   AF-A0A345UX61-F1
#
_cell.length_a   1.000
_cell.length_b   1.000
_cell.length_c   1.000
_cell.angle_alpha   90.00
_cell.angle_beta   90.00
_cell.angle_gamma   90.00
#
_symmetry.space_group_name_H-M   'P 1'
#
loop_
_entity.id
_entity.type
_entity.pdbx_description
1 polymer ?
#
loop_
_entity_poly.entity_id
_entity_poly.type
_entity_poly.pdbx_seq_one_letter_code
_entity_poly.pdbx_strand_id
1 'polypeptide(L)'
;MKAKEAELNSPFQSDRRAAMQQASILRAEIGRLDTSRQRLHTLNYLKLTPEDIYGSATQASEHDQNVERWLAKKENNVEVRLAMIPQAGSAQLRTA
;
A
#
# COMPACT_ATOMS: atom_id res chain seq x y z
N MET A 1 -8.49 21.50 -51.18
CA MET A 1 -7.42 20.55 -50.81
C MET A 1 -6.97 20.73 -49.37
N LYS A 2 -6.55 21.92 -48.91
CA LYS A 2 -6.08 22.15 -47.52
C LYS A 2 -7.05 21.76 -46.39
N ALA A 3 -8.37 21.92 -46.58
CA ALA A 3 -9.36 21.58 -45.54
C ALA A 3 -9.50 20.07 -45.30
N LYS A 4 -9.49 19.25 -46.37
CA LYS A 4 -9.56 17.79 -46.26
C LYS A 4 -8.31 17.19 -45.62
N GLU A 5 -7.13 17.77 -45.87
CA GLU A 5 -5.88 17.34 -45.22
C GLU A 5 -5.86 17.65 -43.71
N ALA A 6 -6.47 18.77 -43.29
CA ALA A 6 -6.59 19.12 -41.88
C ALA A 6 -7.56 18.19 -41.12
N GLU A 7 -8.67 17.80 -41.74
CA GLU A 7 -9.63 16.86 -41.17
C GLU A 7 -9.06 15.44 -41.03
N LEU A 8 -8.26 14.99 -42.00
CA LEU A 8 -7.57 13.70 -41.89
C LEU A 8 -6.49 13.72 -40.82
N ASN A 9 -5.79 14.84 -40.59
CA ASN A 9 -4.68 14.93 -39.64
C ASN A 9 -5.14 15.12 -38.17
N SER A 10 -6.37 15.60 -37.96
CA SER A 10 -6.98 15.82 -36.64
C SER A 10 -7.16 14.55 -35.79
N PRO A 11 -7.76 13.44 -36.29
CA PRO A 11 -7.95 12.22 -35.51
C PRO A 11 -6.61 11.54 -35.14
N PHE A 12 -5.61 11.56 -36.03
CA PHE A 12 -4.28 11.03 -35.70
C PHE A 12 -3.57 11.84 -34.61
N GLN A 13 -3.84 13.15 -34.54
CA GLN A 13 -3.32 13.99 -33.47
C GLN A 13 -4.04 13.75 -32.14
N SER A 14 -5.36 13.54 -32.14
CA SER A 14 -6.09 13.17 -30.92
C SER A 14 -5.67 11.81 -30.39
N ASP A 15 -5.51 10.81 -31.26
CA ASP A 15 -5.11 9.45 -30.87
C ASP A 15 -3.69 9.43 -30.30
N ARG A 16 -2.77 10.20 -30.89
CA ARG A 16 -1.41 10.37 -30.36
C ARG A 16 -1.42 11.04 -28.98
N ARG A 17 -2.25 12.07 -28.79
CA ARG A 17 -2.38 12.75 -27.48
C ARG A 17 -2.97 11.81 -26.43
N ALA A 18 -3.99 11.03 -26.78
CA ALA A 18 -4.57 10.02 -25.90
C ALA A 18 -3.52 8.95 -25.51
N ALA A 19 -2.74 8.46 -26.48
CA ALA A 19 -1.66 7.50 -26.22
C ALA A 19 -0.57 8.08 -25.31
N MET A 20 -0.18 9.36 -25.51
CA MET A 20 0.77 10.05 -24.64
C MET A 20 0.24 10.24 -23.21
N GLN A 21 -1.05 10.55 -23.07
CA GLN A 21 -1.71 10.65 -21.76
C GLN A 21 -1.74 9.30 -21.05
N GLN A 22 -2.13 8.23 -21.76
CA GLN A 22 -2.12 6.87 -21.22
C GLN A 22 -0.71 6.47 -20.75
N ALA A 23 0.32 6.75 -21.55
CA ALA A 23 1.70 6.48 -21.20
C ALA A 23 2.15 7.27 -19.95
N SER A 24 1.69 8.51 -19.80
CA SER A 24 1.95 9.32 -18.60
C SER A 24 1.32 8.70 -17.35
N ILE A 25 0.05 8.27 -17.44
CA ILE A 25 -0.68 7.61 -16.34
C ILE A 25 0.05 6.33 -15.92
N LEU A 26 0.45 5.50 -16.89
CA LEU A 26 1.15 4.25 -16.60
C LEU A 26 2.52 4.50 -15.94
N ARG A 27 3.28 5.50 -16.38
CA ARG A 27 4.54 5.85 -15.71
C ARG A 27 4.32 6.33 -14.28
N ALA A 28 3.27 7.13 -14.04
CA ALA A 28 2.92 7.55 -12.69
C ALA A 28 2.54 6.34 -11.81
N GLU A 29 1.83 5.35 -12.37
CA GLU A 29 1.51 4.12 -11.65
C GLU A 29 2.74 3.29 -11.31
N ILE A 30 3.68 3.13 -12.25
CA ILE A 30 4.96 2.46 -11.99
C ILE A 30 5.68 3.13 -10.81
N GLY A 31 5.76 4.47 -10.81
CA GLY A 31 6.38 5.21 -9.69
C GLY A 31 5.67 4.99 -8.34
N ARG A 32 4.33 4.89 -8.34
CA ARG A 32 3.56 4.57 -7.13
C ARG A 32 3.82 3.15 -6.62
N LEU A 33 3.89 2.19 -7.55
CA LEU A 33 4.18 0.79 -7.24
C LEU A 33 5.60 0.62 -6.70
N ASP A 34 6.60 1.27 -7.32
CA ASP A 34 7.99 1.22 -6.87
C ASP A 34 8.14 1.84 -5.48
N THR A 35 7.49 2.99 -5.23
CA THR A 35 7.47 3.62 -3.91
C THR A 35 6.86 2.69 -2.86
N SER A 36 5.74 2.04 -3.19
CA SER A 36 5.06 1.10 -2.29
C SER A 36 5.93 -0.13 -2.02
N ARG A 37 6.57 -0.67 -3.06
CA ARG A 37 7.48 -1.81 -2.95
C ARG A 37 8.68 -1.47 -2.07
N GLN A 38 9.28 -0.29 -2.23
CA GLN A 38 10.39 0.14 -1.38
C GLN A 38 9.97 0.28 0.08
N ARG A 39 8.79 0.86 0.35
CA ARG A 39 8.24 0.93 1.71
C ARG A 39 8.01 -0.45 2.32
N LEU A 40 7.41 -1.37 1.56
CA LEU A 40 7.21 -2.75 2.00
C LEU A 40 8.54 -3.45 2.26
N HIS A 41 9.56 -3.23 1.41
CA HIS A 41 10.88 -3.79 1.61
C HIS A 41 11.51 -3.29 2.92
N THR A 42 11.42 -1.99 3.22
CA THR A 42 11.90 -1.45 4.50
C THR A 42 11.16 -2.04 5.70
N LEU A 43 9.85 -2.29 5.58
CA LEU A 43 9.02 -2.81 6.66
C LEU A 43 9.12 -4.33 6.84
N ASN A 44 9.43 -5.09 5.77
CA ASN A 44 9.45 -6.55 5.80
C ASN A 44 10.49 -7.13 6.77
N TYR A 45 11.57 -6.39 7.03
CA TYR A 45 12.62 -6.83 7.95
C TYR A 45 12.44 -6.31 9.38
N LEU A 46 11.41 -5.51 9.64
CA LEU A 46 11.19 -4.88 10.94
C LEU A 46 10.50 -5.90 11.86
N LYS A 47 11.31 -6.71 12.53
CA LYS A 47 10.86 -7.56 13.63
C LYS A 47 10.69 -6.68 14.86
N LEU A 48 9.45 -6.53 15.32
CA LEU A 48 9.15 -5.85 16.58
C LEU A 48 9.83 -6.58 17.73
N THR A 49 10.62 -5.85 18.52
CA THR A 49 11.14 -6.35 19.80
C THR A 49 10.27 -5.86 20.97
N PRO A 50 10.36 -6.48 22.16
CA PRO A 50 9.67 -5.97 23.35
C PRO A 50 10.03 -4.51 23.65
N GLU A 51 11.27 -4.09 23.37
CA GLU A 51 11.72 -2.70 23.56
C GLU A 51 11.00 -1.73 22.61
N ASP A 52 10.64 -2.16 21.41
CA ASP A 52 9.85 -1.33 20.47
C ASP A 52 8.41 -1.10 20.98
N ILE A 53 7.88 -2.02 21.79
CA ILE A 53 6.50 -2.00 22.29
C ILE A 53 6.42 -1.33 23.66
N TYR A 54 7.29 -1.74 24.58
CA TYR A 54 7.26 -1.35 25.98
C TYR A 54 8.34 -0.31 26.34
N GLY A 55 9.24 0.02 25.41
CA GLY A 55 10.28 1.03 25.63
C GLY A 55 11.22 0.65 26.77
N SER A 56 11.54 1.63 27.62
CA SER A 56 12.38 1.41 28.80
C SER A 56 11.72 0.55 29.88
N ALA A 57 10.42 0.25 29.79
CA ALA A 57 9.75 -0.60 30.76
C ALA A 57 10.22 -2.06 30.71
N THR A 58 10.87 -2.48 29.62
CA THR A 58 11.51 -3.81 29.51
C THR A 58 12.68 -3.97 30.48
N GLN A 59 13.29 -2.87 30.93
CA GLN A 59 14.43 -2.91 31.87
C GLN A 59 14.00 -3.06 33.33
N ALA A 60 12.69 -2.96 33.63
CA ALA A 60 12.18 -3.13 34.97
C ALA A 60 12.25 -4.61 35.38
N SER A 61 12.71 -4.89 36.60
CA SER A 61 12.83 -6.27 37.12
C SER A 61 11.50 -7.04 37.16
N GLU A 62 10.38 -6.32 37.23
CA GLU A 62 9.03 -6.90 37.26
C GLU A 62 8.35 -6.92 35.89
N HIS A 63 9.05 -6.56 34.81
CA HIS A 63 8.46 -6.46 33.47
C HIS A 63 7.74 -7.75 33.05
N ASP A 64 8.46 -8.88 33.09
CA ASP A 64 7.94 -10.17 32.64
C ASP A 64 6.71 -10.59 33.46
N GLN A 65 6.78 -10.46 34.79
CA GLN A 65 5.64 -10.77 35.67
C GLN A 65 4.44 -9.85 35.43
N ASN A 66 4.66 -8.58 35.11
CA ASN A 66 3.58 -7.64 34.80
C ASN A 66 2.90 -7.99 33.47
N VAL A 67 3.70 -8.34 32.45
CA VAL A 67 3.20 -8.79 31.14
C VAL A 67 2.41 -10.08 31.28
N GLU A 68 2.92 -11.07 32.02
CA GLU A 68 2.21 -12.33 32.27
C GLU A 68 0.87 -12.10 33.00
N ARG A 69 0.88 -11.28 34.06
CA ARG A 69 -0.35 -10.93 34.80
C ARG A 69 -1.37 -10.23 33.92
N TRP A 70 -0.93 -9.37 33.02
CA TRP A 70 -1.80 -8.71 32.06
C TRP A 70 -2.34 -9.70 31.02
N LEU A 71 -1.49 -10.56 30.44
CA LEU A 71 -1.88 -11.60 29.48
C LEU A 71 -2.87 -12.62 30.07
N ALA A 72 -2.81 -12.90 31.37
CA ALA A 72 -3.74 -13.81 32.04
C ALA A 72 -5.19 -13.28 32.08
N LYS A 73 -5.42 -11.99 31.82
CA LYS A 73 -6.78 -11.42 31.82
C LYS A 73 -7.55 -11.87 30.59
N LYS A 74 -8.80 -12.29 30.81
CA LYS A 74 -9.69 -12.76 29.73
C LYS A 74 -9.86 -11.72 28.62
N GLU A 75 -9.94 -10.43 28.97
CA GLU A 75 -10.06 -9.32 28.02
C GLU A 75 -8.92 -9.28 26.99
N ASN A 76 -7.71 -9.67 27.40
CA ASN A 76 -6.52 -9.60 26.56
C ASN A 76 -6.33 -10.85 25.68
N ASN A 77 -7.16 -11.87 25.87
CA ASN A 77 -7.19 -13.09 25.06
C ASN A 77 -8.38 -13.10 24.08
N VAL A 78 -9.16 -12.02 24.02
CA VAL A 78 -10.26 -11.92 23.06
C VAL A 78 -9.69 -11.77 21.66
N GLU A 79 -10.12 -12.63 20.74
CA GLU A 79 -9.73 -12.57 19.35
C GLU A 79 -10.18 -11.24 18.73
N VAL A 80 -9.22 -10.38 18.41
CA VAL A 80 -9.49 -9.11 17.74
C VAL A 80 -9.71 -9.40 16.27
N ARG A 81 -10.83 -8.93 15.71
CA ARG A 81 -11.04 -8.94 14.26
C ARG A 81 -10.08 -7.93 13.63
N LEU A 82 -8.93 -8.42 13.18
CA LEU A 82 -8.03 -7.64 12.37
C LEU A 82 -8.71 -7.36 11.02
N ALA A 83 -8.54 -6.14 10.51
CA ALA A 83 -9.00 -5.82 9.16
C ALA A 83 -8.32 -6.76 8.16
N MET A 84 -9.10 -7.62 7.52
CA MET A 84 -8.57 -8.48 6.46
C MET A 84 -8.24 -7.64 5.24
N ILE A 85 -7.05 -7.83 4.68
CA ILE A 85 -6.77 -7.38 3.31
C ILE A 85 -7.71 -8.19 2.41
N PRO A 86 -8.58 -7.54 1.61
CA PRO A 86 -9.45 -8.27 0.72
C PRO A 86 -8.60 -9.17 -0.18
N GLN A 87 -8.96 -10.45 -0.21
CA GLN A 87 -8.34 -11.41 -1.12
C GLN A 87 -8.47 -10.82 -2.52
N ALA A 88 -7.36 -10.74 -3.26
CA ALA A 88 -7.33 -10.24 -4.64
C ALA A 88 -7.99 -11.26 -5.58
N GLY A 89 -9.25 -11.60 -5.33
CA GLY A 89 -10.11 -12.32 -6.23
C GLY A 89 -10.62 -11.35 -7.28
N SER A 90 -9.84 -11.16 -8.35
CA SER A 90 -10.35 -10.79 -9.69
C SER A 90 -11.43 -9.69 -9.75
N ALA A 91 -11.39 -8.69 -8.87
CA ALA A 91 -12.36 -7.60 -8.85
C ALA A 91 -11.67 -6.34 -9.36
N GLN A 92 -11.62 -6.25 -10.69
CA GLN A 92 -11.92 -5.02 -11.42
C GLN A 92 -11.27 -3.76 -10.82
N LEU A 93 -10.01 -3.53 -11.22
CA LEU A 93 -9.49 -2.17 -11.46
C LEU A 93 -10.37 -1.49 -12.53
N ARG A 94 -11.60 -1.10 -12.17
CA ARG A 94 -12.38 -0.14 -12.94
C ARG A 94 -12.06 1.23 -12.36
N THR A 95 -11.07 1.86 -12.97
CA THR A 95 -10.87 3.30 -12.96
C THR A 95 -12.21 3.99 -13.24
N ALA A 96 -12.63 4.86 -12.32
CA ALA A 96 -13.58 5.94 -12.56
C ALA A 96 -12.79 7.24 -12.79
#